data_AF-A0AAE8N7F7-F1
#
_entry.id   AF-A0AAE8N7F7-F1
#
_cell.length_a   1.000
_cell.length_b   1.000
_cell.length_c   1.000
_cell.angle_alpha   90.00
_cell.angle_beta   90.00
_cell.angle_gamma   90.00
#
_symmetry.space_group_name_H-M   'P 1'
#
loop_
_entity.id
_entity.type
_entity.pdbx_description
1 polymer ?
#
loop_
_entity_poly.entity_id
_entity_poly.type
_entity_poly.pdbx_seq_one_letter_code
_entity_poly.pdbx_strand_id
1 'polypeptide(L)'
;MANETPETCMFFVDDSNIWVEAQKFAASGNSRMPKLEDGDQDPRLRINIGKLVDVLRKSRNQGESFLYGSRPPPNDGVWDAFKGFNFKTKIYDRAHCGKEKEVDNSMATDLSQKATELSIRAEYEPSFQRQKASTTFIAITGDRDMLPPIQRVLEYKIPVELWAWESGISTEYLRQSHRNSLLSVHFLNTIFDKISFTKFTSTHKGKSKRVDPAQTVVLCQFVNPDWGNLESFVAEELVEECRLFYTSWSETGEEIFVEFPRVKNIGVMVNKLQRRFEGVSTVVSWPEYANRFNKHSPAVVKTSNKYALLMDDDGEYPTTRGTAKGGHQPVEPNTDLRSVVKPQGANKGSETVEEKPNDNDGFETVFRRNALQEKR
;
A
#
# COMPACT_ATOMS: atom_id res chain seq x y z
N MET A 1 16.88 -38.54 17.09
CA MET A 1 16.33 -37.70 16.02
C MET A 1 16.70 -36.27 16.38
N ALA A 2 17.49 -35.58 15.56
CA ALA A 2 17.86 -34.20 15.84
C ALA A 2 16.59 -33.35 15.70
N ASN A 3 16.23 -32.59 16.74
CA ASN A 3 15.23 -31.53 16.63
C ASN A 3 15.80 -30.50 15.65
N GLU A 4 15.45 -30.60 14.37
CA GLU A 4 15.72 -29.54 13.41
C GLU A 4 15.01 -28.28 13.91
N THR A 5 15.80 -27.28 14.26
CA THR A 5 15.27 -25.95 14.58
C THR A 5 14.53 -25.46 13.34
N PRO A 6 13.23 -25.11 13.46
CA PRO A 6 12.46 -24.68 12.31
C PRO A 6 13.11 -23.43 11.70
N GLU A 7 13.30 -23.47 10.38
CA GLU A 7 13.85 -22.35 9.64
C GLU A 7 13.05 -21.08 9.90
N THR A 8 13.75 -19.97 10.10
CA THR A 8 13.18 -18.67 10.40
C THR A 8 13.51 -17.69 9.28
N CYS A 9 12.54 -16.89 8.87
CA CYS A 9 12.74 -15.83 7.90
C CYS A 9 12.41 -14.46 8.50
N MET A 10 13.27 -13.48 8.22
CA MET A 10 13.07 -12.08 8.61
C MET A 10 12.87 -11.25 7.36
N PHE A 11 11.73 -10.57 7.25
CA PHE A 11 11.40 -9.77 6.07
C PHE A 11 11.82 -8.32 6.25
N PHE A 12 12.37 -7.73 5.19
CA PHE A 12 12.67 -6.31 5.07
C PHE A 12 12.06 -5.82 3.76
N VAL A 13 10.96 -5.08 3.85
CA VAL A 13 10.09 -4.79 2.69
C VAL A 13 10.10 -3.30 2.39
N ASP A 14 10.57 -2.94 1.20
CA ASP A 14 10.56 -1.58 0.65
C ASP A 14 9.26 -1.34 -0.13
N ASP A 15 8.23 -0.86 0.58
CA ASP A 15 6.86 -0.77 0.07
C ASP A 15 6.75 0.16 -1.14
N SER A 16 7.45 1.31 -1.13
CA SER A 16 7.37 2.29 -2.22
C SER A 16 8.04 1.75 -3.48
N ASN A 17 9.23 1.14 -3.38
CA ASN A 17 9.91 0.56 -4.53
C ASN A 17 9.09 -0.55 -5.16
N ILE A 18 8.60 -1.49 -4.34
CA ILE A 18 7.82 -2.62 -4.82
C ILE A 18 6.51 -2.16 -5.46
N TRP A 19 5.82 -1.18 -4.85
CA TRP A 19 4.54 -0.70 -5.37
C TRP A 19 4.69 0.06 -6.69
N VAL A 20 5.68 0.96 -6.81
CA VAL A 20 5.91 1.73 -8.04
C VAL A 20 6.29 0.81 -9.20
N GLU A 21 7.21 -0.12 -8.98
CA GLU A 21 7.63 -1.05 -10.04
C GLU A 21 6.53 -2.04 -10.42
N ALA A 22 5.69 -2.47 -9.48
CA ALA A 22 4.53 -3.29 -9.80
C ALA A 22 3.54 -2.55 -10.72
N GLN A 23 3.31 -1.24 -10.50
CA GLN A 23 2.43 -0.44 -11.36
C GLN A 23 2.95 -0.34 -12.78
N LYS A 24 4.27 -0.21 -12.95
CA LYS A 24 4.92 -0.23 -14.27
C LYS A 24 4.77 -1.59 -14.93
N PHE A 25 5.01 -2.67 -14.17
CA PHE A 25 4.83 -4.04 -14.66
C PHE A 25 3.39 -4.28 -15.14
N ALA A 26 2.39 -3.89 -14.35
CA ALA A 26 0.99 -3.99 -14.73
C ALA A 26 0.64 -3.16 -15.98
N ALA A 27 1.11 -1.92 -16.06
CA ALA A 27 0.88 -1.05 -17.22
C ALA A 27 1.51 -1.59 -18.52
N SER A 28 2.63 -2.30 -18.42
CA SER A 28 3.34 -2.88 -19.57
C SER A 28 2.60 -4.05 -20.24
N GLY A 29 1.60 -4.62 -19.56
CA GLY A 29 0.83 -5.78 -19.99
C GLY A 29 1.42 -7.10 -19.49
N ASN A 30 0.55 -8.00 -19.02
CA ASN A 30 0.91 -9.33 -18.53
C ASN A 30 -0.23 -10.33 -18.79
N SER A 31 -0.11 -11.56 -18.25
CA SER A 31 -1.10 -12.63 -18.41
C SER A 31 -2.50 -12.27 -17.93
N ARG A 32 -2.65 -11.34 -16.98
CA ARG A 32 -3.93 -10.96 -16.36
C ARG A 32 -4.39 -9.54 -16.64
N MET A 33 -3.50 -8.67 -17.11
CA MET A 33 -3.81 -7.26 -17.37
C MET A 33 -3.33 -6.87 -18.76
N PRO A 34 -4.22 -6.34 -19.63
CA PRO A 34 -3.79 -5.84 -20.91
C PRO A 34 -2.90 -4.61 -20.74
N LYS A 35 -2.01 -4.40 -21.71
CA LYS A 35 -1.13 -3.23 -21.74
C LYS A 35 -1.95 -1.95 -21.80
N LEU A 36 -1.62 -0.98 -20.95
CA LEU A 36 -2.25 0.34 -21.00
C LEU A 36 -1.79 1.12 -22.24
N GLU A 37 -2.74 1.70 -22.97
CA GLU A 37 -2.48 2.52 -24.15
C GLU A 37 -1.99 3.92 -23.77
N ASP A 38 -2.41 4.43 -22.62
CA ASP A 38 -2.21 5.82 -22.24
C ASP A 38 -1.45 5.99 -20.92
N GLY A 39 -0.90 4.93 -20.31
CA GLY A 39 -0.19 4.99 -19.03
C GLY A 39 1.09 4.14 -19.00
N ASP A 40 2.10 4.65 -18.29
CA ASP A 40 3.34 3.93 -17.95
C ASP A 40 3.28 3.30 -16.55
N GLN A 41 2.23 3.61 -15.80
CA GLN A 41 1.91 3.05 -14.48
C GLN A 41 0.41 2.83 -14.39
N ASP A 42 0.00 1.71 -13.79
CA ASP A 42 -1.39 1.45 -13.45
C ASP A 42 -1.65 1.88 -11.99
N PRO A 43 -2.10 3.12 -11.72
CA PRO A 43 -2.28 3.64 -10.36
C PRO A 43 -3.32 2.87 -9.56
N ARG A 44 -4.10 2.07 -10.27
CA ARG A 44 -5.21 1.35 -9.73
C ARG A 44 -4.74 0.02 -9.09
N LEU A 45 -3.56 -0.49 -9.45
CA LEU A 45 -2.92 -1.67 -8.87
C LEU A 45 -2.65 -1.53 -7.37
N ARG A 46 -2.84 -2.63 -6.64
CA ARG A 46 -2.40 -2.79 -5.25
C ARG A 46 -1.68 -4.12 -5.05
N ILE A 47 -0.89 -4.18 -3.99
CA ILE A 47 -0.17 -5.38 -3.57
C ILE A 47 -0.69 -5.79 -2.19
N ASN A 48 -1.07 -7.04 -2.06
CA ASN A 48 -1.39 -7.67 -0.80
C ASN A 48 -0.09 -8.16 -0.17
N ILE A 49 0.50 -7.32 0.69
CA ILE A 49 1.76 -7.63 1.37
C ILE A 49 1.60 -8.85 2.31
N GLY A 50 0.41 -9.09 2.86
CA GLY A 50 0.14 -10.32 3.64
C GLY A 50 0.31 -11.58 2.80
N LYS A 51 -0.33 -11.63 1.62
CA LYS A 51 -0.14 -12.73 0.66
C LYS A 51 1.30 -12.81 0.16
N LEU A 52 1.96 -11.69 -0.09
CA LEU A 52 3.39 -11.66 -0.44
C LEU A 52 4.21 -12.40 0.61
N VAL A 53 4.03 -12.05 1.87
CA VAL A 53 4.77 -12.65 2.98
C VAL A 53 4.43 -14.13 3.13
N ASP A 54 3.16 -14.51 3.03
CA ASP A 54 2.75 -15.92 3.10
C ASP A 54 3.36 -16.76 1.96
N VAL A 55 3.35 -16.25 0.73
CA VAL A 55 3.94 -16.92 -0.44
C VAL A 55 5.45 -17.07 -0.27
N LEU A 56 6.14 -16.03 0.20
CA LEU A 56 7.59 -16.05 0.36
C LEU A 56 8.04 -16.86 1.58
N ARG A 57 7.21 -16.93 2.62
CA ARG A 57 7.52 -17.66 3.86
C ARG A 57 7.69 -19.16 3.64
N LYS A 58 6.96 -19.78 2.69
CA LYS A 58 7.09 -21.21 2.32
C LYS A 58 7.15 -22.15 3.55
N SER A 59 6.26 -21.94 4.53
CA SER A 59 6.17 -22.70 5.79
C SER A 59 7.29 -22.45 6.82
N ARG A 60 8.21 -21.51 6.58
CA ARG A 60 9.20 -21.05 7.58
C ARG A 60 8.53 -20.25 8.70
N ASN A 61 9.15 -20.19 9.86
CA ASN A 61 8.69 -19.29 10.92
C ASN A 61 9.01 -17.84 10.56
N GLN A 62 8.04 -16.94 10.79
CA GLN A 62 8.28 -15.51 10.62
C GLN A 62 8.93 -14.95 11.88
N GLY A 63 10.20 -14.53 11.76
CA GLY A 63 10.91 -13.76 12.76
C GLY A 63 10.51 -12.28 12.76
N GLU A 64 11.25 -11.48 13.51
CA GLU A 64 11.04 -10.02 13.53
C GLU A 64 11.18 -9.46 12.10
N SER A 65 10.11 -8.84 11.59
CA SER A 65 10.01 -8.40 10.21
C SER A 65 9.66 -6.92 10.14
N PHE A 66 10.08 -6.24 9.07
CA PHE A 66 10.01 -4.80 8.93
C PHE A 66 9.41 -4.40 7.59
N LEU A 67 8.48 -3.45 7.64
CA LEU A 67 7.88 -2.83 6.47
C LEU A 67 8.24 -1.34 6.49
N TYR A 68 8.88 -0.89 5.41
CA TYR A 68 9.38 0.47 5.22
C TYR A 68 8.55 1.14 4.14
N GLY A 69 7.97 2.28 4.46
CA GLY A 69 7.13 3.00 3.52
C GLY A 69 6.78 4.41 3.98
N SER A 70 6.25 5.19 3.05
CA SER A 70 5.71 6.52 3.35
C SER A 70 4.28 6.42 3.87
N ARG A 71 3.89 7.32 4.77
CA ARG A 71 2.53 7.35 5.33
C ARG A 71 1.48 7.46 4.21
N PRO A 72 0.57 6.47 4.04
CA PRO A 72 -0.52 6.62 3.09
C PRO A 72 -1.61 7.57 3.65
N PRO A 73 -2.60 7.97 2.84
CA PRO A 73 -3.70 8.79 3.32
C PRO A 73 -4.40 8.14 4.54
N PRO A 74 -5.07 8.92 5.41
CA PRO A 74 -5.51 8.49 6.75
C PRO A 74 -6.50 7.30 6.85
N ASN A 75 -6.88 6.66 5.74
CA ASN A 75 -8.08 5.84 5.62
C ASN A 75 -7.84 4.41 5.11
N ASP A 76 -6.69 3.80 5.39
CA ASP A 76 -6.36 2.49 4.81
C ASP A 76 -6.45 1.34 5.83
N GLY A 77 -7.48 0.48 5.66
CA GLY A 77 -7.61 -0.83 6.30
C GLY A 77 -6.50 -1.83 5.93
N VAL A 78 -5.57 -1.44 5.05
CA VAL A 78 -4.32 -2.15 4.74
C VAL A 78 -3.49 -2.33 6.01
N TRP A 79 -3.50 -1.36 6.94
CA TRP A 79 -2.74 -1.43 8.20
C TRP A 79 -3.37 -2.28 9.29
N ASP A 80 -4.70 -2.38 9.33
CA ASP A 80 -5.35 -3.30 10.26
C ASP A 80 -5.11 -4.76 9.85
N ALA A 81 -4.95 -5.04 8.55
CA ALA A 81 -4.48 -6.33 8.06
C ALA A 81 -3.02 -6.60 8.47
N PHE A 82 -2.17 -5.57 8.56
CA PHE A 82 -0.78 -5.72 9.02
C PHE A 82 -0.64 -6.07 10.50
N LYS A 83 -1.60 -5.67 11.35
CA LYS A 83 -1.61 -6.06 12.78
C LYS A 83 -1.71 -7.58 12.99
N GLY A 84 -2.17 -8.33 11.99
CA GLY A 84 -2.23 -9.80 12.02
C GLY A 84 -0.91 -10.51 11.71
N PHE A 85 0.10 -9.79 11.21
CA PHE A 85 1.42 -10.33 10.89
C PHE A 85 2.49 -9.77 11.86
N ASN A 86 3.60 -10.49 12.07
CA ASN A 86 4.69 -10.08 12.97
C ASN A 86 5.57 -8.95 12.37
N PHE A 87 4.95 -7.91 11.81
CA PHE A 87 5.64 -6.75 11.26
C PHE A 87 5.76 -5.62 12.28
N LYS A 88 6.96 -5.05 12.37
CA LYS A 88 7.21 -3.72 12.89
C LYS A 88 7.15 -2.74 11.72
N THR A 89 6.12 -1.91 11.71
CA THR A 89 5.91 -0.90 10.67
C THR A 89 6.74 0.33 10.99
N LYS A 90 7.66 0.72 10.11
CA LYS A 90 8.44 1.95 10.24
C LYS A 90 7.99 2.94 9.16
N ILE A 91 7.17 3.90 9.59
CA ILE A 91 6.53 4.87 8.71
C ILE A 91 7.25 6.21 8.85
N TYR A 92 7.64 6.79 7.72
CA TYR A 92 8.27 8.10 7.66
C TYR A 92 7.37 9.07 6.89
N ASP A 93 7.31 10.33 7.35
CA ASP A 93 6.61 11.38 6.62
C ASP A 93 7.48 11.84 5.45
N ARG A 94 6.90 11.96 4.25
CA ARG A 94 7.64 12.48 3.08
C ARG A 94 8.04 13.93 3.37
N ALA A 95 9.35 14.20 3.42
CA ALA A 95 9.85 15.56 3.49
C ALA A 95 9.30 16.40 2.31
N HIS A 96 9.03 17.68 2.57
CA HIS A 96 8.38 18.62 1.65
C HIS A 96 9.10 18.80 0.29
N CYS A 97 10.31 18.24 0.15
CA CYS A 97 11.15 18.28 -1.05
C CYS A 97 11.22 16.96 -1.84
N GLY A 98 10.39 15.95 -1.52
CA GLY A 98 10.21 14.76 -2.37
C GLY A 98 11.39 13.78 -2.39
N LYS A 99 12.29 13.82 -1.40
CA LYS A 99 13.38 12.85 -1.25
C LYS A 99 13.06 11.88 -0.11
N GLU A 100 12.85 10.61 -0.45
CA GLU A 100 12.52 9.49 0.46
C GLU A 100 13.73 8.92 1.22
N LYS A 101 14.83 9.68 1.35
CA LYS A 101 16.12 9.20 1.90
C LYS A 101 16.05 8.63 3.32
N GLU A 102 15.04 8.99 4.11
CA GLU A 102 14.92 8.53 5.50
C GLU A 102 14.43 7.08 5.59
N VAL A 103 13.61 6.64 4.63
CA VAL A 103 13.10 5.27 4.55
C VAL A 103 14.24 4.31 4.21
N ASP A 104 15.00 4.61 3.16
CA ASP A 104 16.13 3.81 2.69
C ASP A 104 17.20 3.66 3.78
N ASN A 105 17.52 4.78 4.46
CA ASN A 105 18.48 4.79 5.56
C ASN A 105 18.03 3.94 6.75
N SER A 106 16.73 3.94 7.08
CA SER A 106 16.22 3.08 8.15
C SER A 106 16.36 1.61 7.78
N MET A 107 15.95 1.22 6.57
CA MET A 107 16.03 -0.16 6.13
C MET A 107 17.49 -0.66 6.13
N ALA A 108 18.41 0.15 5.61
CA ALA A 108 19.84 -0.15 5.63
C ALA A 108 20.39 -0.31 7.05
N THR A 109 19.97 0.56 7.97
CA THR A 109 20.39 0.56 9.38
C THR A 109 19.87 -0.69 10.09
N ASP A 110 18.57 -0.99 9.97
CA ASP A 110 17.95 -2.13 10.64
C ASP A 110 18.48 -3.46 10.13
N LEU A 111 18.68 -3.58 8.81
CA LEU A 111 19.22 -4.78 8.19
C LEU A 111 20.65 -5.05 8.70
N SER A 112 21.47 -4.00 8.78
CA SER A 112 22.83 -4.09 9.33
C SER A 112 22.85 -4.36 10.84
N GLN A 113 21.98 -3.68 11.60
CA GLN A 113 21.86 -3.83 13.04
C GLN A 113 21.41 -5.26 13.41
N LYS A 114 20.39 -5.79 12.74
CA LYS A 114 19.88 -7.15 13.03
C LYS A 114 20.90 -8.23 12.71
N ALA A 115 21.63 -8.09 11.61
CA ALA A 115 22.72 -9.03 11.31
C ALA A 115 23.85 -8.95 12.35
N THR A 116 24.19 -7.74 12.80
CA THR A 116 25.20 -7.53 13.84
C THR A 116 24.76 -8.12 15.18
N GLU A 117 23.54 -7.82 15.65
CA GLU A 117 22.95 -8.36 16.88
C GLU A 117 22.94 -9.89 16.88
N LEU A 118 22.45 -10.48 15.79
CA LEU A 118 22.38 -11.94 15.66
C LEU A 118 23.77 -12.57 15.62
N SER A 119 24.73 -11.95 14.94
CA SER A 119 26.09 -12.47 14.86
C SER A 119 26.86 -12.36 16.16
N ILE A 120 26.75 -11.25 16.89
CA ILE A 120 27.40 -11.07 18.19
C ILE A 120 26.83 -12.08 19.18
N ARG A 121 25.50 -12.19 19.30
CA ARG A 121 24.90 -13.14 20.24
C ARG A 121 25.27 -14.59 19.93
N ALA A 122 25.34 -14.94 18.64
CA ALA A 122 25.76 -16.27 18.21
C ALA A 122 27.22 -16.62 18.58
N GLU A 123 28.08 -15.64 18.85
CA GLU A 123 29.45 -15.85 19.31
C GLU A 123 29.51 -16.28 20.78
N TYR A 124 28.61 -15.75 21.62
CA TYR A 124 28.62 -16.00 23.06
C TYR A 124 27.58 -17.03 23.52
N GLU A 125 26.54 -17.29 22.71
CA GLU A 125 25.41 -18.15 23.08
C GLU A 125 25.13 -19.25 22.03
N PRO A 126 25.29 -20.55 22.37
CA PRO A 126 25.05 -21.66 21.45
C PRO A 126 23.62 -21.75 20.89
N SER A 127 22.63 -21.25 21.63
CA SER A 127 21.24 -21.13 21.18
C SER A 127 21.11 -20.18 19.99
N PHE A 128 21.77 -19.01 20.06
CA PHE A 128 21.79 -18.02 18.98
C PHE A 128 22.64 -18.48 17.80
N GLN A 129 23.66 -19.31 18.02
CA GLN A 129 24.41 -19.92 16.92
C GLN A 129 23.49 -20.81 16.04
N ARG A 130 22.66 -21.64 16.67
CA ARG A 130 21.64 -22.42 15.94
C ARG A 130 20.60 -21.53 15.27
N GLN A 131 20.12 -20.51 15.97
CA GLN A 131 19.16 -19.56 15.40
C GLN A 131 19.73 -18.86 14.16
N LYS A 132 20.98 -18.39 14.21
CA LYS A 132 21.66 -17.74 13.09
C LYS A 132 21.79 -18.70 11.90
N ALA A 133 22.20 -19.94 12.16
CA ALA A 133 22.33 -20.97 11.13
C ALA A 133 20.98 -21.32 10.47
N SER A 134 19.86 -21.18 11.20
CA SER A 134 18.51 -21.43 10.70
C SER A 134 17.75 -20.16 10.27
N THR A 135 18.42 -19.00 10.18
CA THR A 135 17.76 -17.72 9.84
C THR A 135 18.15 -17.25 8.44
N THR A 136 17.15 -16.91 7.62
CA THR A 136 17.32 -16.28 6.31
C THR A 136 16.74 -14.88 6.31
N PHE A 137 17.48 -13.92 5.77
CA PHE A 137 16.98 -12.55 5.57
C PHE A 137 16.32 -12.47 4.20
N ILE A 138 15.08 -12.00 4.15
CA ILE A 138 14.33 -11.78 2.92
C ILE A 138 14.26 -10.28 2.69
N ALA A 139 15.06 -9.78 1.77
CA ALA A 139 15.05 -8.38 1.36
C ALA A 139 14.16 -8.23 0.13
N ILE A 140 13.14 -7.39 0.21
CA ILE A 140 12.23 -7.12 -0.90
C ILE A 140 12.45 -5.67 -1.35
N THR A 141 13.29 -5.49 -2.36
CA THR A 141 13.69 -4.19 -2.91
C THR A 141 14.46 -4.41 -4.22
N GLY A 142 14.33 -3.48 -5.17
CA GLY A 142 15.19 -3.39 -6.35
C GLY A 142 16.33 -2.38 -6.22
N ASP A 143 16.34 -1.56 -5.16
CA ASP A 143 17.22 -0.41 -5.04
C ASP A 143 18.68 -0.82 -4.83
N ARG A 144 19.59 -0.20 -5.60
CA ARG A 144 21.04 -0.40 -5.49
C ARG A 144 21.59 0.08 -4.15
N ASP A 145 20.97 1.07 -3.52
CA ASP A 145 21.44 1.63 -2.25
C ASP A 145 21.33 0.63 -1.08
N MET A 146 20.56 -0.44 -1.26
CA MET A 146 20.47 -1.57 -0.33
C MET A 146 21.60 -2.62 -0.51
N LEU A 147 22.47 -2.47 -1.51
CA LEU A 147 23.55 -3.42 -1.76
C LEU A 147 24.61 -3.44 -0.63
N PRO A 148 25.13 -2.28 -0.14
CA PRO A 148 26.09 -2.28 0.98
C PRO A 148 25.56 -2.93 2.27
N PRO A 149 24.35 -2.64 2.78
CA PRO A 149 23.86 -3.32 3.98
C PRO A 149 23.61 -4.82 3.72
N ILE A 150 23.17 -5.23 2.53
CA ILE A 150 23.08 -6.66 2.17
C ILE A 150 24.46 -7.34 2.20
N GLN A 151 25.50 -6.68 1.67
CA GLN A 151 26.88 -7.19 1.76
C GLN A 151 27.30 -7.41 3.22
N ARG A 152 26.96 -6.48 4.11
CA ARG A 152 27.20 -6.62 5.56
C ARG A 152 26.56 -7.89 6.14
N VAL A 153 25.32 -8.22 5.76
CA VAL A 153 24.63 -9.44 6.23
C VAL A 153 25.36 -10.70 5.75
N LEU A 154 25.81 -10.69 4.50
CA LEU A 154 26.54 -11.81 3.91
C LEU A 154 27.93 -12.00 4.54
N GLU A 155 28.60 -10.92 4.95
CA GLU A 155 29.85 -10.98 5.74
C GLU A 155 29.65 -11.75 7.05
N TYR A 156 28.50 -11.56 7.69
CA TYR A 156 28.11 -12.31 8.89
C TYR A 156 27.67 -13.75 8.61
N LYS A 157 27.77 -14.26 7.37
CA LYS A 157 27.37 -15.62 6.99
C LYS A 157 25.88 -15.91 7.20
N ILE A 158 25.04 -14.89 7.07
CA ILE A 158 23.58 -15.03 7.11
C ILE A 158 23.10 -15.08 5.65
N PRO A 159 22.35 -16.13 5.24
CA PRO A 159 21.78 -16.20 3.90
C PRO A 159 20.77 -15.07 3.63
N VAL A 160 20.78 -14.55 2.40
CA VAL A 160 19.87 -13.50 1.92
C VAL A 160 19.12 -13.98 0.67
N GLU A 161 17.79 -13.87 0.72
CA GLU A 161 16.91 -13.96 -0.43
C GLU A 161 16.49 -12.54 -0.84
N LEU A 162 16.96 -12.07 -1.98
CA LEU A 162 16.52 -10.81 -2.57
C LEU A 162 15.35 -11.05 -3.52
N TRP A 163 14.25 -10.33 -3.31
CA TRP A 163 13.07 -10.36 -4.16
C TRP A 163 12.85 -8.97 -4.77
N ALA A 164 12.80 -8.90 -6.09
CA ALA A 164 12.62 -7.63 -6.81
C ALA A 164 11.80 -7.83 -8.08
N TRP A 165 11.31 -6.74 -8.66
CA TRP A 165 10.81 -6.73 -10.03
C TRP A 165 11.97 -6.81 -11.00
N GLU A 166 11.84 -7.62 -12.06
CA GLU A 166 12.90 -7.78 -13.08
C GLU A 166 13.27 -6.44 -13.74
N SER A 167 12.29 -5.55 -13.94
CA SER A 167 12.51 -4.21 -14.50
C SER A 167 13.20 -3.25 -13.53
N GLY A 168 13.08 -3.50 -12.22
CA GLY A 168 13.48 -2.56 -11.17
C GLY A 168 14.76 -2.97 -10.43
N ILE A 169 15.32 -4.15 -10.71
CA ILE A 169 16.50 -4.64 -10.00
C ILE A 169 17.81 -4.11 -10.61
N SER A 170 18.74 -3.69 -9.74
CA SER A 170 20.11 -3.40 -10.15
C SER A 170 20.86 -4.65 -10.62
N THR A 171 21.54 -4.56 -11.78
CA THR A 171 22.37 -5.66 -12.33
C THR A 171 23.52 -6.11 -11.41
N GLU A 172 23.92 -5.27 -10.46
CA GLU A 172 24.94 -5.64 -9.47
C GLU A 172 24.48 -6.76 -8.53
N TYR A 173 23.18 -6.84 -8.21
CA TYR A 173 22.66 -7.94 -7.39
C TYR A 173 22.84 -9.29 -8.09
N LEU A 174 22.56 -9.35 -9.40
CA LEU A 174 22.75 -10.55 -10.21
C LEU A 174 24.24 -10.94 -10.27
N ARG A 175 25.13 -9.96 -10.50
CA ARG A 175 26.58 -10.20 -10.48
C ARG A 175 27.04 -10.74 -9.12
N GLN A 176 26.49 -10.20 -8.04
CA GLN A 176 26.85 -10.61 -6.69
C GLN A 176 26.31 -11.99 -6.33
N SER A 177 25.10 -12.35 -6.74
CA SER A 177 24.54 -13.70 -6.49
C SER A 177 25.32 -14.80 -7.20
N HIS A 178 25.92 -14.50 -8.37
CA HIS A 178 26.84 -15.45 -9.02
C HIS A 178 28.16 -15.63 -8.28
N ARG A 179 28.57 -14.65 -7.47
CA ARG A 179 29.84 -14.68 -6.72
C ARG A 179 29.69 -15.16 -5.28
N ASN A 180 28.48 -15.12 -4.73
CA ASN A 180 28.23 -15.45 -3.33
C ASN A 180 27.01 -16.37 -3.21
N SER A 181 27.25 -17.63 -2.84
CA SER A 181 26.21 -18.64 -2.67
C SER A 181 25.21 -18.35 -1.55
N LEU A 182 25.53 -17.40 -0.65
CA LEU A 182 24.62 -16.94 0.40
C LEU A 182 23.60 -15.91 -0.11
N LEU A 183 23.75 -15.39 -1.33
CA LEU A 183 22.79 -14.46 -1.94
C LEU A 183 22.05 -15.15 -3.08
N SER A 184 20.73 -15.26 -2.94
CA SER A 184 19.84 -15.69 -4.03
C SER A 184 18.94 -14.55 -4.46
N VAL A 185 18.71 -14.43 -5.77
CA VAL A 185 17.85 -13.39 -6.36
C VAL A 185 16.66 -14.06 -7.01
N HIS A 186 15.47 -13.56 -6.69
CA HIS A 186 14.18 -14.06 -7.17
C HIS A 186 13.33 -12.90 -7.69
N PHE A 187 12.40 -13.21 -8.60
CA PHE A 187 11.59 -12.19 -9.28
C PHE A 187 10.14 -12.20 -8.83
N LEU A 188 9.65 -11.03 -8.41
CA LEU A 188 8.25 -10.81 -8.02
C LEU A 188 7.28 -11.03 -9.19
N ASN A 189 7.76 -10.87 -10.44
CA ASN A 189 7.02 -11.20 -11.66
C ASN A 189 6.38 -12.59 -11.60
N THR A 190 7.09 -13.58 -11.04
CA THR A 190 6.64 -14.98 -10.98
C THR A 190 5.48 -15.23 -10.03
N ILE A 191 5.23 -14.31 -9.10
CA ILE A 191 4.18 -14.40 -8.09
C ILE A 191 3.19 -13.23 -8.17
N PHE A 192 3.32 -12.35 -9.18
CA PHE A 192 2.51 -11.13 -9.34
C PHE A 192 1.02 -11.43 -9.17
N ASP A 193 0.54 -12.47 -9.83
CA ASP A 193 -0.85 -12.92 -9.81
C ASP A 193 -1.36 -13.29 -8.41
N LYS A 194 -0.48 -13.85 -7.57
CA LYS A 194 -0.82 -14.29 -6.21
C LYS A 194 -0.85 -13.14 -5.23
N ILE A 195 -0.06 -12.10 -5.48
CA ILE A 195 0.19 -11.02 -4.52
C ILE A 195 -0.49 -9.71 -4.91
N SER A 196 -0.92 -9.54 -6.16
CA SER A 196 -1.52 -8.31 -6.64
C SER A 196 -3.05 -8.37 -6.64
N PHE A 197 -3.69 -7.21 -6.63
CA PHE A 197 -5.11 -7.10 -6.87
C PHE A 197 -5.47 -5.76 -7.50
N THR A 198 -6.50 -5.80 -8.37
CA THR A 198 -6.84 -4.67 -9.26
C THR A 198 -8.34 -4.42 -9.39
N LYS A 199 -9.20 -4.93 -8.49
CA LYS A 199 -10.61 -4.58 -8.59
C LYS A 199 -10.81 -3.13 -8.13
N PHE A 200 -11.24 -2.27 -9.05
CA PHE A 200 -11.28 -0.82 -8.85
C PHE A 200 -12.58 -0.33 -8.25
N THR A 201 -12.42 0.63 -7.34
CA THR A 201 -13.12 1.91 -7.43
C THR A 201 -12.16 3.02 -6.98
N SER A 202 -12.03 4.02 -7.86
CA SER A 202 -11.17 5.23 -7.93
C SER A 202 -9.97 5.45 -6.98
N THR A 203 -8.87 5.97 -7.54
CA THR A 203 -7.69 6.48 -6.79
C THR A 203 -7.57 8.00 -6.81
N HIS A 204 -8.68 8.73 -6.87
CA HIS A 204 -8.65 10.19 -6.93
C HIS A 204 -7.96 10.79 -5.67
N LYS A 205 -6.64 10.97 -5.74
CA LYS A 205 -5.84 11.78 -4.80
C LYS A 205 -5.97 13.24 -5.22
N GLY A 206 -7.16 13.81 -5.10
CA GLY A 206 -7.40 15.16 -5.57
C GLY A 206 -8.46 15.86 -4.73
N LYS A 207 -8.13 17.06 -4.27
CA LYS A 207 -8.96 17.98 -3.48
C LYS A 207 -10.25 18.45 -4.19
N SER A 208 -10.57 17.88 -5.36
CA SER A 208 -11.75 18.20 -6.15
C SER A 208 -12.85 17.19 -5.84
N LYS A 209 -13.95 17.64 -5.22
CA LYS A 209 -15.22 16.88 -5.16
C LYS A 209 -15.97 16.87 -6.52
N ARG A 210 -15.28 17.20 -7.61
CA ARG A 210 -15.87 17.45 -8.93
C ARG A 210 -15.12 16.63 -9.97
N VAL A 211 -15.90 15.94 -10.77
CA VAL A 211 -15.47 15.20 -11.96
C VAL A 211 -15.12 16.18 -13.08
N ASP A 212 -14.13 15.89 -13.93
CA ASP A 212 -13.86 16.67 -15.14
C ASP A 212 -14.95 16.40 -16.21
N PRO A 213 -15.81 17.39 -16.52
CA PRO A 213 -16.87 17.24 -17.52
C PRO A 213 -16.38 16.82 -18.91
N ALA A 214 -15.17 17.23 -19.31
CA ALA A 214 -14.66 17.00 -20.66
C ALA A 214 -14.16 15.56 -20.85
N GLN A 215 -13.87 14.85 -19.75
CA GLN A 215 -13.25 13.53 -19.75
C GLN A 215 -14.14 12.44 -19.18
N THR A 216 -15.44 12.71 -19.05
CA THR A 216 -16.35 11.85 -18.29
C THR A 216 -17.50 11.31 -19.13
N VAL A 217 -17.71 10.01 -18.98
CA VAL A 217 -18.89 9.28 -19.43
C VAL A 217 -19.78 8.98 -18.23
N VAL A 218 -21.09 9.06 -18.41
CA VAL A 218 -22.10 8.71 -17.40
C VAL A 218 -22.82 7.45 -17.85
N LEU A 219 -22.79 6.44 -16.99
CA LEU A 219 -23.64 5.26 -17.09
C LEU A 219 -24.86 5.49 -16.18
N CYS A 220 -26.05 5.47 -16.75
CA CYS A 220 -27.30 5.70 -16.03
C CYS A 220 -28.42 4.82 -16.57
N GLN A 221 -29.58 4.83 -15.91
CA GLN A 221 -30.77 4.07 -16.35
C GLN A 221 -30.46 2.57 -16.55
N PHE A 222 -29.84 1.94 -15.56
CA PHE A 222 -29.52 0.52 -15.59
C PHE A 222 -30.80 -0.34 -15.61
N VAL A 223 -30.80 -1.38 -16.44
CA VAL A 223 -31.90 -2.34 -16.54
C VAL A 223 -31.70 -3.44 -15.48
N ASN A 224 -32.60 -3.55 -14.50
CA ASN A 224 -32.57 -4.54 -13.41
C ASN A 224 -31.19 -4.71 -12.71
N PRO A 225 -30.60 -3.65 -12.16
CA PRO A 225 -29.25 -3.73 -11.59
C PRO A 225 -29.21 -4.56 -10.31
N ASP A 226 -28.40 -5.63 -10.31
CA ASP A 226 -27.82 -6.13 -9.07
C ASP A 226 -26.66 -5.22 -8.67
N TRP A 227 -26.93 -4.25 -7.81
CA TRP A 227 -25.95 -3.25 -7.37
C TRP A 227 -24.70 -3.87 -6.70
N GLY A 228 -24.78 -5.10 -6.18
CA GLY A 228 -23.62 -5.79 -5.61
C GLY A 228 -22.62 -6.25 -6.68
N ASN A 229 -23.13 -6.70 -7.82
CA ASN A 229 -22.31 -7.17 -8.94
C ASN A 229 -22.04 -6.08 -10.00
N LEU A 230 -22.87 -5.04 -10.06
CA LEU A 230 -22.79 -4.02 -11.12
C LEU A 230 -21.43 -3.31 -11.16
N GLU A 231 -20.86 -2.99 -9.99
CA GLU A 231 -19.55 -2.34 -9.88
C GLU A 231 -18.43 -3.23 -10.47
N SER A 232 -18.54 -4.54 -10.27
CA SER A 232 -17.63 -5.55 -10.83
C SER A 232 -17.74 -5.63 -12.33
N PHE A 233 -18.98 -5.79 -12.81
CA PHE A 233 -19.30 -5.90 -14.22
C PHE A 233 -18.83 -4.67 -15.01
N VAL A 234 -19.11 -3.47 -14.50
CA VAL A 234 -18.67 -2.21 -15.14
C VAL A 234 -17.14 -2.14 -15.19
N ALA A 235 -16.45 -2.51 -14.12
CA ALA A 235 -14.98 -2.49 -14.13
C ALA A 235 -14.40 -3.49 -15.14
N GLU A 236 -14.96 -4.70 -15.23
CA GLU A 236 -14.54 -5.74 -16.19
C GLU A 236 -14.70 -5.25 -17.64
N GLU A 237 -15.85 -4.68 -17.98
CA GLU A 237 -16.08 -4.10 -19.32
C GLU A 237 -15.15 -2.93 -19.65
N LEU A 238 -14.79 -2.12 -18.65
CA LEU A 238 -13.90 -0.98 -18.84
C LEU A 238 -12.42 -1.38 -18.97
N VAL A 239 -12.00 -2.50 -18.38
CA VAL A 239 -10.60 -2.99 -18.50
C VAL A 239 -10.26 -3.32 -19.96
N GLU A 240 -11.24 -3.82 -20.71
CA GLU A 240 -11.11 -4.10 -22.15
C GLU A 240 -10.86 -2.86 -23.01
N GLU A 241 -11.03 -1.65 -22.47
CA GLU A 241 -10.65 -0.43 -23.17
C GLU A 241 -9.14 -0.14 -23.12
N CYS A 242 -8.37 -0.94 -22.37
CA CYS A 242 -6.91 -0.81 -22.25
C CYS A 242 -6.45 0.60 -21.86
N ARG A 243 -7.28 1.32 -21.09
CA ARG A 243 -7.08 2.73 -20.73
C ARG A 243 -7.21 2.95 -19.24
N LEU A 244 -6.56 4.00 -18.76
CA LEU A 244 -6.76 4.46 -17.40
C LEU A 244 -8.17 5.03 -17.24
N PHE A 245 -8.89 4.57 -16.22
CA PHE A 245 -10.21 5.10 -15.87
C PHE A 245 -10.41 5.14 -14.35
N TYR A 246 -11.32 6.01 -13.92
CA TYR A 246 -11.79 6.11 -12.54
C TYR A 246 -13.31 6.09 -12.48
N THR A 247 -13.86 5.31 -11.57
CA THR A 247 -15.31 5.21 -11.34
C THR A 247 -15.71 5.92 -10.06
N SER A 248 -16.82 6.67 -10.09
CA SER A 248 -17.43 7.31 -8.93
C SER A 248 -18.94 7.17 -8.97
N TRP A 249 -19.57 7.08 -7.80
CA TRP A 249 -21.03 7.01 -7.71
C TRP A 249 -21.64 8.39 -7.48
N SER A 250 -22.80 8.58 -8.10
CA SER A 250 -23.73 9.68 -7.78
C SER A 250 -24.26 9.62 -6.34
N GLU A 251 -24.85 10.72 -5.88
CA GLU A 251 -25.46 10.80 -4.54
C GLU A 251 -26.63 9.83 -4.37
N THR A 252 -27.39 9.61 -5.44
CA THR A 252 -28.55 8.70 -5.46
C THR A 252 -28.15 7.23 -5.56
N GLY A 253 -26.90 6.96 -5.99
CA GLY A 253 -26.42 5.61 -6.27
C GLY A 253 -26.99 5.01 -7.56
N GLU A 254 -27.70 5.79 -8.38
CA GLU A 254 -28.33 5.32 -9.62
C GLU A 254 -27.43 5.50 -10.84
N GLU A 255 -26.42 6.38 -10.73
CA GLU A 255 -25.50 6.69 -11.81
C GLU A 255 -24.04 6.42 -11.41
N ILE A 256 -23.27 5.96 -12.40
CA ILE A 256 -21.82 5.76 -12.32
C ILE A 256 -21.14 6.75 -13.27
N PHE A 257 -20.22 7.53 -12.73
CA PHE A 257 -19.34 8.43 -13.48
C PHE A 257 -18.03 7.72 -13.78
N VAL A 258 -17.66 7.65 -15.06
CA VAL A 258 -16.41 7.05 -15.53
C VAL A 258 -15.55 8.14 -16.14
N GLU A 259 -14.47 8.48 -15.45
CA GLU A 259 -13.50 9.49 -15.89
C GLU A 259 -12.32 8.83 -16.60
N PHE A 260 -11.97 9.35 -17.77
CA PHE A 260 -10.83 8.93 -18.58
C PHE A 260 -9.78 10.05 -18.65
N PRO A 261 -8.89 10.17 -17.66
CA PRO A 261 -8.03 11.34 -17.44
C PRO A 261 -7.08 11.67 -18.61
N ARG A 262 -6.79 10.70 -19.48
CA ARG A 262 -5.87 10.87 -20.62
C ARG A 262 -6.57 10.86 -21.98
N VAL A 263 -7.89 10.77 -22.00
CA VAL A 263 -8.69 10.83 -23.22
C VAL A 263 -9.07 12.28 -23.53
N LYS A 264 -8.75 12.74 -24.73
CA LYS A 264 -9.06 14.10 -25.21
C LYS A 264 -10.42 14.19 -25.92
N ASN A 265 -10.83 13.12 -26.59
CA ASN A 265 -12.10 13.05 -27.32
C ASN A 265 -13.00 12.00 -26.66
N ILE A 266 -13.77 12.45 -25.66
CA ILE A 266 -14.65 11.57 -24.89
C ILE A 266 -15.76 10.94 -25.74
N GLY A 267 -16.14 11.57 -26.86
CA GLY A 267 -17.17 11.03 -27.76
C GLY A 267 -16.80 9.68 -28.37
N VAL A 268 -15.50 9.43 -28.61
CA VAL A 268 -15.02 8.10 -29.04
C VAL A 268 -15.29 7.06 -27.96
N MET A 269 -15.06 7.40 -26.69
CA MET A 269 -15.32 6.50 -25.57
C MET A 269 -16.82 6.28 -25.37
N VAL A 270 -17.64 7.32 -25.48
CA VAL A 270 -19.11 7.18 -25.42
C VAL A 270 -19.59 6.16 -26.46
N ASN A 271 -19.16 6.28 -27.72
CA ASN A 271 -19.57 5.36 -28.78
C ASN A 271 -19.13 3.91 -28.53
N LYS A 272 -17.92 3.71 -27.98
CA LYS A 272 -17.44 2.37 -27.64
C LYS A 272 -18.23 1.76 -26.49
N LEU A 273 -18.40 2.53 -25.41
CA LEU A 273 -19.12 2.08 -24.23
C LEU A 273 -20.61 1.88 -24.49
N GLN A 274 -21.23 2.68 -25.37
CA GLN A 274 -22.61 2.46 -25.82
C GLN A 274 -22.81 1.07 -26.43
N ARG A 275 -21.83 0.57 -27.20
CA ARG A 275 -21.90 -0.79 -27.77
C ARG A 275 -21.69 -1.87 -26.71
N ARG A 276 -20.82 -1.64 -25.73
CA ARG A 276 -20.54 -2.62 -24.66
C ARG A 276 -21.69 -2.75 -23.67
N PHE A 277 -22.30 -1.62 -23.32
CA PHE A 277 -23.41 -1.58 -22.36
C PHE A 277 -24.79 -1.58 -23.04
N GLU A 278 -24.86 -1.98 -24.31
CA GLU A 278 -26.12 -2.07 -25.05
C GLU A 278 -27.10 -3.00 -24.33
N GLY A 279 -28.32 -2.52 -24.09
CA GLY A 279 -29.34 -3.26 -23.33
C GLY A 279 -29.11 -3.35 -21.82
N VAL A 280 -27.98 -2.85 -21.30
CA VAL A 280 -27.66 -2.87 -19.86
C VAL A 280 -27.83 -1.49 -19.22
N SER A 281 -27.32 -0.43 -19.86
CA SER A 281 -27.42 0.94 -19.35
C SER A 281 -27.40 1.97 -20.47
N THR A 282 -27.90 3.16 -20.16
CA THR A 282 -27.73 4.32 -21.04
C THR A 282 -26.37 4.94 -20.81
N VAL A 283 -25.60 5.08 -21.89
CA VAL A 283 -24.25 5.65 -21.88
C VAL A 283 -24.25 6.99 -22.62
N VAL A 284 -23.86 8.05 -21.91
CA VAL A 284 -23.83 9.42 -22.44
C VAL A 284 -22.60 10.17 -21.98
N SER A 285 -22.23 11.23 -22.71
CA SER A 285 -21.21 12.16 -22.22
C SER A 285 -21.73 12.97 -21.03
N TRP A 286 -20.85 13.43 -20.15
CA TRP A 286 -21.26 14.32 -19.06
C TRP A 286 -22.01 15.59 -19.55
N PRO A 287 -21.55 16.33 -20.58
CA PRO A 287 -22.27 17.51 -21.06
C PRO A 287 -23.71 17.21 -21.53
N GLU A 288 -23.90 16.08 -22.21
CA GLU A 288 -25.22 15.61 -22.66
C GLU A 288 -26.11 15.22 -21.48
N TYR A 289 -25.56 14.49 -20.52
CA TYR A 289 -26.25 14.12 -19.28
C TYR A 289 -26.69 15.36 -18.48
N ALA A 290 -25.78 16.31 -18.26
CA ALA A 290 -26.08 17.56 -17.55
C ALA A 290 -27.21 18.35 -18.22
N ASN A 291 -27.21 18.43 -19.55
CA ASN A 291 -28.28 19.09 -20.31
C ASN A 291 -29.63 18.36 -20.19
N ARG A 292 -29.62 17.02 -20.24
CA ARG A 292 -30.85 16.20 -20.15
C ARG A 292 -31.52 16.25 -18.78
N PHE A 293 -30.73 16.26 -17.71
CA PHE A 293 -31.24 16.14 -16.33
C PHE A 293 -31.16 17.45 -15.54
N ASN A 294 -30.82 18.57 -16.18
CA ASN A 294 -30.64 19.88 -15.56
C ASN A 294 -29.74 19.86 -14.31
N LYS A 295 -28.66 19.07 -14.37
CA LYS A 295 -27.71 18.92 -13.24
C LYS A 295 -26.55 19.91 -13.41
N HIS A 296 -26.26 20.69 -12.38
CA HIS A 296 -24.99 21.41 -12.26
C HIS A 296 -23.86 20.46 -11.84
N SER A 297 -22.59 20.83 -12.04
CA SER A 297 -21.40 19.96 -11.83
C SER A 297 -21.56 18.96 -10.69
N PRO A 298 -21.28 17.66 -10.89
CA PRO A 298 -21.68 16.64 -9.95
C PRO A 298 -20.91 16.83 -8.66
N ALA A 299 -21.62 16.92 -7.55
CA ALA A 299 -21.03 16.63 -6.26
C ALA A 299 -20.74 15.12 -6.22
N VAL A 300 -19.47 14.75 -6.16
CA VAL A 300 -19.07 13.36 -5.97
C VAL A 300 -19.31 12.99 -4.52
N VAL A 301 -20.24 12.04 -4.28
CA VAL A 301 -20.63 11.64 -2.92
C VAL A 301 -19.83 10.47 -2.40
N LYS A 302 -19.49 9.51 -3.26
CA LYS A 302 -18.76 8.31 -2.81
C LYS A 302 -17.76 7.85 -3.85
N THR A 303 -16.50 8.11 -3.54
CA THR A 303 -15.39 7.28 -3.99
C THR A 303 -15.50 5.97 -3.21
N SER A 304 -16.04 4.90 -3.79
CA SER A 304 -15.82 3.58 -3.20
C SER A 304 -14.32 3.30 -3.35
N ASN A 305 -13.64 2.95 -2.26
CA ASN A 305 -12.36 2.25 -2.33
C ASN A 305 -12.69 0.81 -1.98
N LYS A 306 -13.19 0.03 -2.93
CA LYS A 306 -13.40 -1.41 -2.72
C LYS A 306 -12.36 -2.18 -3.49
N TYR A 307 -11.60 -2.97 -2.77
CA TYR A 307 -10.59 -3.85 -3.31
C TYR A 307 -11.09 -5.29 -3.22
N ALA A 308 -11.00 -6.05 -4.32
CA ALA A 308 -11.17 -7.50 -4.30
C ALA A 308 -9.92 -8.16 -4.85
N LEU A 309 -9.56 -9.31 -4.30
CA LEU A 309 -8.41 -10.11 -4.73
C LEU A 309 -8.53 -10.43 -6.22
N LEU A 310 -7.40 -10.43 -6.95
CA LEU A 310 -7.33 -11.21 -8.18
C LEU A 310 -7.52 -12.66 -7.74
N MET A 311 -8.67 -13.23 -8.08
CA MET A 311 -8.94 -14.64 -7.78
C MET A 311 -8.00 -15.47 -8.65
N ASP A 312 -7.42 -16.51 -8.06
CA ASP A 312 -6.92 -17.63 -8.84
C ASP A 312 -8.16 -18.40 -9.37
N ASP A 313 -8.01 -19.10 -10.49
CA ASP A 313 -9.07 -19.89 -11.15
C ASP A 313 -9.69 -20.99 -10.24
N ASP A 314 -9.16 -21.16 -9.03
CA ASP A 314 -9.59 -22.13 -8.05
C ASP A 314 -10.40 -21.44 -6.94
N GLY A 315 -11.72 -21.39 -7.13
CA GLY A 315 -12.66 -20.81 -6.19
C GLY A 315 -12.73 -21.56 -4.87
N GLU A 316 -12.04 -21.07 -3.83
CA GLU A 316 -12.34 -21.43 -2.43
C GLU A 316 -12.26 -20.21 -1.52
N TYR A 317 -13.38 -19.91 -0.85
CA TYR A 317 -13.47 -18.94 0.24
C TYR A 317 -13.02 -19.58 1.56
N PRO A 318 -12.12 -18.97 2.36
CA PRO A 318 -12.01 -19.32 3.77
C PRO A 318 -13.07 -18.55 4.56
N THR A 319 -14.06 -19.30 5.04
CA THR A 319 -15.08 -18.88 6.01
C THR A 319 -14.51 -18.30 7.30
N THR A 320 -15.25 -17.32 7.79
CA THR A 320 -15.26 -16.67 9.11
C THR A 320 -14.88 -17.51 10.32
N ARG A 321 -14.21 -16.86 11.29
CA ARG A 321 -14.35 -17.17 12.72
C ARG A 321 -14.44 -15.87 13.53
N GLY A 322 -15.58 -15.67 14.19
CA GLY A 322 -15.86 -14.51 15.02
C GLY A 322 -15.44 -14.66 16.48
N THR A 323 -15.61 -13.58 17.24
CA THR A 323 -16.16 -13.58 18.61
C THR A 323 -16.54 -12.16 19.01
N ALA A 324 -17.64 -12.06 19.76
CA ALA A 324 -18.37 -10.86 20.11
C ALA A 324 -18.07 -10.33 21.53
N LYS A 325 -18.68 -9.16 21.82
CA LYS A 325 -18.95 -8.48 23.13
C LYS A 325 -17.96 -7.34 23.45
N GLY A 326 -18.34 -6.15 23.91
CA GLY A 326 -19.61 -5.48 24.28
C GLY A 326 -19.31 -3.97 24.39
N GLY A 327 -20.20 -3.01 24.10
CA GLY A 327 -21.37 -2.65 24.90
C GLY A 327 -20.99 -1.69 26.04
N HIS A 328 -21.00 -0.36 25.81
CA HIS A 328 -21.56 0.66 26.72
C HIS A 328 -21.45 2.09 26.12
N GLN A 329 -22.53 2.84 26.28
CA GLN A 329 -22.80 4.22 25.89
C GLN A 329 -22.43 5.22 27.02
N PRO A 330 -22.47 6.55 26.78
CA PRO A 330 -21.61 7.55 27.40
C PRO A 330 -22.18 8.20 28.67
N VAL A 331 -21.30 8.86 29.43
CA VAL A 331 -21.66 9.72 30.57
C VAL A 331 -21.00 11.09 30.38
N GLU A 332 -21.82 12.12 30.15
CA GLU A 332 -21.47 13.52 30.43
C GLU A 332 -21.52 13.78 31.95
N PRO A 333 -20.82 14.82 32.43
CA PRO A 333 -21.62 15.92 32.97
C PRO A 333 -21.09 17.34 32.66
N ASN A 334 -22.07 18.19 32.37
CA ASN A 334 -22.12 19.65 32.51
C ASN A 334 -21.36 20.22 33.71
N THR A 335 -20.68 21.36 33.52
CA THR A 335 -20.93 22.56 34.34
C THR A 335 -20.48 23.84 33.64
N ASP A 336 -21.44 24.74 33.43
CA ASP A 336 -21.29 26.16 33.08
C ASP A 336 -20.56 26.95 34.16
N LEU A 337 -19.82 28.01 33.76
CA LEU A 337 -20.03 29.41 34.19
C LEU A 337 -18.97 30.37 33.60
N ARG A 338 -19.48 31.28 32.74
CA ARG A 338 -19.20 32.74 32.57
C ARG A 338 -17.83 33.27 33.12
N SER A 339 -17.03 34.08 32.42
CA SER A 339 -17.40 35.36 31.78
C SER A 339 -16.23 35.99 30.99
N VAL A 340 -16.55 36.55 29.80
CA VAL A 340 -16.20 37.89 29.26
C VAL A 340 -14.81 38.48 29.56
N VAL A 341 -13.99 38.73 28.52
CA VAL A 341 -13.51 40.07 28.04
C VAL A 341 -12.72 39.86 26.72
N LYS A 342 -13.08 40.59 25.65
CA LYS A 342 -12.22 40.97 24.50
C LYS A 342 -11.77 42.43 24.72
N PRO A 343 -10.57 42.86 24.28
CA PRO A 343 -10.41 43.48 22.95
C PRO A 343 -9.10 43.05 22.23
N GLN A 344 -9.09 42.81 20.92
CA GLN A 344 -8.83 43.72 19.79
C GLN A 344 -7.44 44.39 19.71
N GLY A 345 -6.82 44.22 18.53
CA GLY A 345 -5.73 45.03 17.97
C GLY A 345 -4.35 44.38 18.10
N ALA A 346 -3.40 44.47 17.17
CA ALA A 346 -3.32 44.99 15.81
C ALA A 346 -1.91 44.56 15.28
N ASN A 347 -1.75 44.51 13.96
CA ASN A 347 -0.48 44.62 13.19
C ASN A 347 0.63 43.55 13.41
N LYS A 348 1.01 42.81 12.36
CA LYS A 348 1.96 43.17 11.28
C LYS A 348 3.36 43.50 11.82
N GLY A 349 4.30 42.61 11.52
CA GLY A 349 5.74 42.85 11.64
C GLY A 349 6.51 41.62 11.16
N SER A 350 6.99 41.68 9.93
CA SER A 350 8.08 40.84 9.44
C SER A 350 9.36 41.17 10.20
N GLU A 351 10.18 40.18 10.52
CA GLU A 351 11.50 40.01 9.93
C GLU A 351 12.25 38.84 10.59
N THR A 352 13.06 38.22 9.74
CA THR A 352 14.07 37.20 9.95
C THR A 352 15.01 37.47 11.13
N VAL A 353 15.59 36.42 11.71
CA VAL A 353 17.05 36.15 11.74
C VAL A 353 17.40 35.00 12.73
N GLU A 354 18.35 34.19 12.28
CA GLU A 354 19.32 33.35 13.03
C GLU A 354 19.01 31.94 13.56
N GLU A 355 20.02 31.10 13.30
CA GLU A 355 20.14 29.68 13.57
C GLU A 355 20.69 29.37 14.98
N LYS A 356 20.11 28.31 15.58
CA LYS A 356 20.70 27.25 16.45
C LYS A 356 21.15 27.62 17.87
N PRO A 357 21.34 26.63 18.80
CA PRO A 357 21.07 25.18 18.74
C PRO A 357 20.24 24.64 19.94
N ASN A 358 19.68 23.44 19.84
CA ASN A 358 19.82 22.33 20.82
C ASN A 358 18.65 21.34 20.75
N ASP A 359 19.04 20.08 20.66
CA ASP A 359 18.59 18.94 21.46
C ASP A 359 17.09 18.81 21.72
N ASN A 360 16.47 17.83 21.06
CA ASN A 360 15.55 16.99 21.80
C ASN A 360 15.54 15.56 21.24
N ASP A 361 16.18 14.67 22.00
CA ASP A 361 16.13 13.23 21.88
C ASP A 361 14.69 12.73 21.90
N GLY A 362 14.17 12.33 20.74
CA GLY A 362 12.88 11.65 20.60
C GLY A 362 12.97 10.17 20.96
N PHE A 363 13.39 9.84 22.18
CA PHE A 363 13.26 8.50 22.76
C PHE A 363 12.16 8.51 23.82
N GLU A 364 10.94 8.09 23.46
CA GLU A 364 9.98 7.64 24.49
C GLU A 364 10.31 6.21 24.92
N THR A 365 11.08 6.11 25.99
CA THR A 365 11.31 4.85 26.70
C THR A 365 10.19 4.67 27.72
N VAL A 366 9.27 3.73 27.45
CA VAL A 366 8.24 3.34 28.42
C VAL A 366 8.89 2.58 29.59
N PHE A 367 9.03 3.26 30.73
CA PHE A 367 9.48 2.65 31.97
C PHE A 367 8.44 1.67 32.52
N ARG A 368 8.82 0.39 32.62
CA ARG A 368 8.11 -0.62 33.43
C ARG A 368 8.29 -0.30 34.91
N ARG A 369 7.19 -0.03 35.62
CA ARG A 369 7.16 -0.10 37.08
C ARG A 369 6.93 -1.56 37.49
N ASN A 370 7.95 -2.18 38.07
CA ASN A 370 7.75 -3.33 38.96
C ASN A 370 7.77 -2.83 40.40
N ALA A 371 6.71 -3.15 41.13
CA ALA A 371 6.65 -3.09 42.58
C ALA A 371 7.36 -4.30 43.17
N LEU A 372 8.14 -4.10 44.25
CA LEU A 372 8.07 -4.85 45.52
C LEU A 372 9.21 -4.45 46.48
N GLN A 373 8.78 -4.07 47.71
CA GLN A 373 9.38 -4.23 49.05
C GLN A 373 10.73 -3.54 49.34
N GLU A 374 10.95 -2.88 50.49
CA GLU A 374 10.55 -3.23 51.87
C GLU A 374 10.11 -2.02 52.72
N LYS A 375 9.12 -2.27 53.58
CA LYS A 375 8.85 -1.48 54.78
C LYS A 375 9.75 -1.98 55.92
N ARG A 376 10.28 -1.04 56.70
CA ARG A 376 10.32 -1.18 58.16
C ARG A 376 8.96 -0.84 58.73
#